data_AF-A0A3B6GYW9-F1
#
_entry.id   AF-A0A3B6GYW9-F1
#
_cell.length_a   1.000
_cell.length_b   1.000
_cell.length_c   1.000
_cell.angle_alpha   90.00
_cell.angle_beta   90.00
_cell.angle_gamma   90.00
#
_symmetry.space_group_name_H-M   'P 1'
#
loop_
_entity.id
_entity.type
_entity.pdbx_description
1 polymer ?
#
loop_
_entity_poly.entity_id
_entity_poly.type
_entity_poly.pdbx_seq_one_letter_code
_entity_poly.pdbx_strand_id
1 'polypeptide(L)'
;MRTGSLLLIIFAIVVVAYPFATSAEEEWYPIGDPDNEPRVQELDGWAVAEHVKQAHDGLKFIKVVSGAEANAAGVKYRLDIKALNNNGQPSAYRAILLEEVRDNKRTLISFGPAN
;
A
#
# COMPACT_ATOMS: atom_id res chain seq x y z
N MET A 1 -66.05 5.60 -33.83
CA MET A 1 -64.74 5.79 -34.47
C MET A 1 -64.00 6.80 -33.60
N ARG A 2 -63.07 6.34 -32.74
CA ARG A 2 -61.61 6.21 -33.05
C ARG A 2 -61.06 7.62 -33.31
N THR A 3 -60.18 8.23 -32.53
CA THR A 3 -59.03 7.80 -31.70
C THR A 3 -58.53 9.12 -31.08
N GLY A 4 -58.24 9.30 -29.80
CA GLY A 4 -57.53 8.41 -28.89
C GLY A 4 -56.02 8.58 -29.11
N SER A 5 -55.35 9.26 -28.16
CA SER A 5 -53.89 9.20 -27.93
C SER A 5 -53.02 10.11 -28.84
N LEU A 6 -51.89 10.71 -28.44
CA LEU A 6 -50.88 10.35 -27.45
C LEU A 6 -50.20 11.62 -26.88
N LEU A 7 -50.06 11.69 -25.55
CA LEU A 7 -49.02 12.48 -24.87
C LEU A 7 -47.69 11.73 -25.03
N LEU A 8 -46.73 12.29 -25.78
CA LEU A 8 -45.36 11.78 -25.83
C LEU A 8 -44.51 12.55 -24.81
N ILE A 9 -44.46 12.05 -23.58
CA ILE A 9 -43.47 12.47 -22.58
C ILE A 9 -42.17 11.72 -22.90
N ILE A 10 -41.25 12.40 -23.57
CA ILE A 10 -39.91 11.91 -23.83
C ILE A 10 -39.08 12.14 -22.56
N PHE A 11 -39.02 11.14 -21.69
CA PHE A 11 -38.08 11.12 -20.55
C PHE A 11 -36.70 10.76 -21.11
N ALA A 12 -35.87 11.77 -21.38
CA ALA A 12 -34.47 11.57 -21.71
C ALA A 12 -33.75 11.06 -20.44
N ILE A 13 -33.59 9.74 -20.33
CA ILE A 13 -32.76 9.14 -19.29
C ILE A 13 -31.31 9.41 -19.69
N VAL A 14 -30.73 10.49 -19.17
CA VAL A 14 -29.28 10.70 -19.22
C VAL A 14 -28.67 9.71 -18.25
N VAL A 15 -28.26 8.55 -18.76
CA VAL A 15 -27.39 7.63 -18.03
C VAL A 15 -26.03 8.30 -17.91
N VAL A 16 -25.81 8.99 -16.79
CA VAL A 16 -24.46 9.42 -16.41
C VAL A 16 -23.70 8.16 -16.03
N ALA A 17 -22.92 7.65 -16.98
CA ALA A 17 -21.93 6.63 -16.72
C ALA A 17 -20.83 7.26 -15.84
N TYR A 18 -20.99 7.16 -14.53
CA TYR A 18 -19.87 7.37 -13.63
C TYR A 18 -18.87 6.25 -13.92
N PRO A 19 -17.58 6.54 -14.16
CA PRO A 19 -16.58 5.50 -14.09
C PRO A 19 -16.63 4.95 -12.66
N PHE A 20 -17.17 3.75 -12.50
CA PHE A 20 -16.86 2.94 -11.33
C PHE A 20 -15.35 2.75 -11.42
N ALA A 21 -14.61 3.36 -10.51
CA ALA A 21 -13.21 3.03 -10.34
C ALA A 21 -13.17 1.54 -10.00
N THR A 22 -12.90 0.70 -11.00
CA THR A 22 -12.41 -0.65 -10.76
C THR A 22 -11.13 -0.44 -9.97
N SER A 23 -11.21 -0.57 -8.65
CA SER A 23 -10.04 -0.81 -7.84
C SER A 23 -9.54 -2.15 -8.33
N ALA A 24 -8.52 -2.14 -9.20
CA ALA A 24 -7.73 -3.35 -9.40
C ALA A 24 -7.29 -3.76 -7.98
N GLU A 25 -7.76 -4.89 -7.49
CA GLU A 25 -7.22 -5.45 -6.27
C GLU A 25 -5.73 -5.67 -6.54
N GLU A 26 -4.87 -4.90 -5.85
CA GLU A 26 -3.42 -5.06 -5.95
C GLU A 26 -3.11 -6.49 -5.49
N GLU A 27 -2.70 -7.34 -6.43
CA GLU A 27 -2.29 -8.70 -6.11
C GLU A 27 -0.92 -8.67 -5.43
N TRP A 28 -0.86 -9.26 -4.24
CA TRP A 28 0.35 -9.31 -3.42
C TRP A 28 0.99 -10.68 -3.52
N TYR A 29 2.26 -10.70 -3.91
CA TYR A 29 3.07 -11.91 -3.96
C TYR A 29 3.99 -11.95 -2.74
N PRO A 30 4.08 -13.07 -2.02
CA PRO A 30 5.03 -13.20 -0.94
C PRO A 30 6.44 -13.03 -1.52
N ILE A 31 7.23 -12.18 -0.88
CA ILE A 31 8.66 -12.16 -1.14
C ILE A 31 9.20 -13.50 -0.62
N GLY A 32 10.20 -14.05 -1.31
CA GLY A 32 10.84 -15.32 -0.93
C GLY A 32 11.47 -15.25 0.46
N ASP A 33 12.52 -16.04 0.69
CA ASP A 33 13.20 -16.04 2.00
C ASP A 33 13.74 -14.62 2.33
N PRO A 34 13.11 -13.88 3.27
CA PRO A 34 13.40 -12.46 3.48
C PRO A 34 14.75 -12.24 4.17
N ASP A 35 15.27 -13.28 4.84
CA ASP A 35 16.60 -13.27 5.46
C ASP A 35 17.71 -13.43 4.38
N ASN A 36 17.38 -13.94 3.20
CA ASN A 36 18.30 -14.15 2.08
C ASN A 36 18.10 -13.18 0.91
N GLU A 37 17.22 -12.18 1.04
CA GLU A 37 16.97 -11.17 0.02
C GLU A 37 17.59 -9.82 0.45
N PRO A 38 18.81 -9.46 -0.03
CA PRO A 38 19.51 -8.25 0.41
C PRO A 38 18.70 -6.97 0.20
N ARG A 39 17.86 -6.95 -0.85
CA ARG A 39 17.01 -5.81 -1.16
C ARG A 39 15.93 -5.58 -0.10
N VAL A 40 15.36 -6.65 0.43
CA VAL A 40 14.33 -6.56 1.49
C VAL A 40 14.93 -6.00 2.76
N GLN A 41 16.10 -6.52 3.18
CA GLN A 41 16.81 -6.01 4.36
C GLN A 41 17.16 -4.52 4.25
N GLU A 42 17.56 -4.07 3.06
CA GLU A 42 17.80 -2.65 2.78
C GLU A 42 16.52 -1.81 2.95
N LEU A 43 15.41 -2.28 2.38
CA LEU A 43 14.12 -1.59 2.43
C LEU A 43 13.56 -1.52 3.85
N ASP A 44 13.74 -2.55 4.66
CA ASP A 44 13.28 -2.59 6.04
C ASP A 44 14.05 -1.63 6.95
N GLY A 45 15.38 -1.64 6.85
CA GLY A 45 16.22 -0.67 7.56
C GLY A 45 15.87 0.77 7.16
N TRP A 46 15.64 0.99 5.85
CA TRP A 46 15.20 2.28 5.34
C TRP A 46 13.83 2.69 5.88
N ALA A 47 12.85 1.77 5.92
CA ALA A 47 11.50 2.06 6.38
C ALA A 47 11.47 2.50 7.86
N VAL A 48 12.23 1.82 8.72
CA VAL A 48 12.36 2.23 10.14
C VAL A 48 13.05 3.59 10.25
N ALA A 49 14.14 3.82 9.52
CA ALA A 49 14.86 5.09 9.56
C ALA A 49 13.99 6.27 9.07
N GLU A 50 13.22 6.07 8.00
CA GLU A 50 12.31 7.07 7.46
C GLU A 50 11.14 7.33 8.41
N HIS A 51 10.60 6.31 9.08
CA HIS A 51 9.60 6.50 10.13
C HIS A 51 10.16 7.32 11.30
N VAL A 52 11.31 6.95 11.85
CA VAL A 52 11.99 7.67 12.95
C VAL A 52 12.20 9.14 12.59
N LYS A 53 12.60 9.43 11.35
CA LYS A 53 12.77 10.79 10.84
C LYS A 53 11.45 11.56 10.77
N GLN A 54 10.34 10.92 10.36
CA GLN A 54 9.03 11.55 10.21
C GLN A 54 8.28 11.72 11.55
N ALA A 55 8.36 10.70 12.42
CA ALA A 55 7.66 10.65 13.70
C ALA A 55 8.49 11.23 14.87
N HIS A 56 9.78 11.47 14.66
CA HIS A 56 10.73 11.91 15.68
C HIS A 56 10.77 10.97 16.91
N ASP A 57 10.68 9.67 16.67
CA ASP A 57 10.72 8.65 17.74
C ASP A 57 12.06 7.89 17.79
N GLY A 58 12.15 6.90 18.69
CA GLY A 58 13.37 6.17 19.00
C GLY A 58 13.35 4.71 18.55
N LEU A 59 12.52 4.35 17.57
CA LEU A 59 12.44 2.96 17.08
C LEU A 59 13.79 2.47 16.54
N LYS A 60 14.14 1.22 16.84
CA LYS A 60 15.39 0.59 16.39
C LYS A 60 15.12 -0.71 15.66
N PHE A 61 15.57 -0.80 14.41
CA PHE A 61 15.44 -2.01 13.60
C PHE A 61 16.15 -3.20 14.26
N ILE A 62 15.52 -4.37 14.24
CA ILE A 62 16.12 -5.65 14.70
C ILE A 62 16.32 -6.57 13.50
N LYS A 63 15.22 -6.97 12.85
CA LYS A 63 15.25 -7.89 11.70
C LYS A 63 13.93 -7.90 10.93
N VAL A 64 13.99 -8.49 9.75
CA VAL A 64 12.82 -8.81 8.92
C VAL A 64 12.14 -10.07 9.44
N VAL A 65 10.82 -10.15 9.28
CA VAL A 65 10.03 -11.36 9.59
C VAL A 65 9.44 -11.96 8.31
N SER A 66 8.92 -11.11 7.43
CA SER A 66 8.30 -11.50 6.16
C SER A 66 8.02 -10.26 5.31
N GLY A 67 7.71 -10.46 4.05
CA GLY A 67 7.24 -9.39 3.19
C GLY A 67 6.43 -9.89 2.00
N ALA A 68 5.73 -8.96 1.36
CA ALA A 68 5.05 -9.19 0.10
C ALA A 68 5.24 -7.97 -0.81
N GLU A 69 5.21 -8.19 -2.12
CA GLU A 69 5.31 -7.16 -3.13
C GLU A 69 4.10 -7.17 -4.07
N ALA A 70 3.77 -6.01 -4.63
CA ALA A 70 2.72 -5.84 -5.61
C ALA A 70 3.19 -4.91 -6.74
N ASN A 71 2.75 -5.20 -7.96
CA ASN A 71 2.98 -4.33 -9.10
C ASN A 71 2.05 -3.12 -9.04
N ALA A 72 2.63 -1.93 -9.07
CA ALA A 72 1.90 -0.66 -9.10
C ALA A 72 2.48 0.24 -10.22
N ALA A 73 2.50 1.56 -10.04
CA ALA A 73 3.30 2.47 -10.87
C ALA A 73 4.83 2.38 -10.59
N GLY A 74 5.26 1.27 -9.97
CA GLY A 74 6.56 0.96 -9.39
C GLY A 74 6.44 -0.39 -8.68
N VAL A 75 7.27 -0.65 -7.67
CA VAL A 75 7.12 -1.84 -6.81
C VAL A 75 6.63 -1.40 -5.44
N LYS A 76 5.47 -1.91 -5.03
CA LYS A 76 4.90 -1.65 -3.72
C LYS A 76 5.27 -2.81 -2.80
N TYR A 77 5.79 -2.50 -1.62
CA TYR A 77 6.20 -3.49 -0.64
C TYR A 77 5.32 -3.38 0.61
N ARG A 78 4.98 -4.53 1.17
CA ARG A 78 4.41 -4.72 2.50
C ARG A 78 5.40 -5.54 3.29
N LEU A 79 6.03 -4.92 4.27
CA LEU A 79 7.11 -5.54 5.04
C LEU A 79 6.70 -5.69 6.49
N ASP A 80 6.85 -6.90 7.05
CA ASP A 80 6.65 -7.18 8.46
C ASP A 80 8.01 -7.17 9.17
N ILE A 81 8.18 -6.19 10.05
CA ILE A 81 9.44 -5.78 10.66
C ILE A 81 9.39 -6.06 12.14
N LYS A 82 10.48 -6.59 12.70
CA LYS A 82 10.72 -6.61 14.15
C LYS A 82 11.62 -5.43 14.52
N ALA A 83 11.17 -4.59 15.43
CA ALA A 83 11.91 -3.42 15.92
C ALA A 83 11.75 -3.27 17.45
N LEU A 84 12.69 -2.58 18.10
CA LEU A 84 12.52 -2.11 19.47
C LEU A 84 11.66 -0.85 19.44
N ASN A 85 10.61 -0.83 20.26
CA ASN A 85 9.81 0.36 20.48
C ASN A 85 10.54 1.38 21.38
N ASN A 86 9.91 2.52 21.65
CA ASN A 86 10.47 3.58 22.50
C ASN A 86 10.80 3.14 23.94
N ASN A 87 10.18 2.05 24.42
CA ASN A 87 10.46 1.47 25.74
C ASN A 87 11.59 0.40 25.67
N GLY A 88 12.23 0.23 24.52
CA GLY A 88 13.25 -0.79 24.31
C GLY A 88 12.70 -2.22 24.23
N GLN A 89 11.40 -2.39 24.00
CA GLN A 89 10.78 -3.72 23.92
C GLN A 89 10.62 -4.16 22.47
N PRO A 90 10.92 -5.43 22.12
CA PRO A 90 10.73 -5.93 20.78
C PRO A 90 9.23 -5.96 20.44
N SER A 91 8.86 -5.36 19.31
CA SER A 91 7.50 -5.26 18.80
C SER A 91 7.49 -5.52 17.29
N ALA A 92 6.35 -5.98 16.77
CA ALA A 92 6.15 -6.21 15.34
C ALA A 92 5.47 -5.00 14.71
N TYR A 93 5.96 -4.60 13.53
CA TYR A 93 5.49 -3.47 12.77
C TYR A 93 5.26 -3.87 11.32
N ARG A 94 4.34 -3.19 10.66
CA ARG A 94 4.12 -3.30 9.23
C ARG A 94 4.42 -1.97 8.55
N ALA A 95 5.28 -2.03 7.55
CA ALA A 95 5.58 -0.91 6.67
C ALA A 95 4.98 -1.15 5.29
N ILE A 96 4.33 -0.14 4.73
CA ILE A 96 3.96 -0.10 3.31
C ILE A 96 4.80 0.99 2.66
N LEU A 97 5.50 0.65 1.59
CA LEU A 97 6.32 1.60 0.83
C LEU A 97 6.19 1.37 -0.67
N LEU A 98 6.52 2.39 -1.45
CA LEU A 98 6.56 2.36 -2.91
C LEU A 98 7.96 2.74 -3.38
N GLU A 99 8.56 1.89 -4.20
CA GLU A 99 9.77 2.18 -4.96
C GLU A 99 9.42 2.51 -6.41
N GLU A 100 9.66 3.76 -6.79
CA GLU A 100 9.44 4.29 -8.14
C GLU A 100 10.68 4.01 -8.99
N VAL A 101 10.59 3.03 -9.90
CA VAL A 101 11.73 2.59 -10.74
C VAL A 101 12.24 3.69 -11.66
N ARG A 102 11.35 4.57 -12.15
CA ARG A 102 11.70 5.64 -13.09
C ARG A 102 12.52 6.75 -12.43
N ASP A 103 12.14 7.14 -11.22
CA ASP A 103 12.68 8.31 -10.54
C ASP A 103 13.68 7.95 -9.42
N ASN A 104 13.94 6.65 -9.21
CA ASN A 104 14.76 6.12 -8.11
C ASN A 104 14.33 6.67 -6.74
N LYS A 105 13.03 6.89 -6.58
CA LYS A 105 12.43 7.49 -5.40
C LYS A 105 11.73 6.42 -4.57
N ARG A 106 11.89 6.53 -3.25
CA ARG A 106 11.16 5.71 -2.27
C ARG A 106 10.21 6.58 -1.47
N THR A 107 9.00 6.08 -1.28
CA THR A 107 7.98 6.75 -0.46
C THR A 107 7.47 5.78 0.58
N LEU A 108 7.58 6.15 1.87
CA LEU A 108 6.97 5.42 2.97
C LEU A 108 5.49 5.82 3.02
N ILE A 109 4.60 4.89 2.69
CA ILE A 109 3.16 5.13 2.63
C ILE A 109 2.55 5.01 4.03
N SER A 110 2.94 3.97 4.77
CA SER A 110 2.50 3.81 6.16
C SER A 110 3.49 2.98 6.97
N PHE A 111 3.48 3.21 8.28
CA PHE A 111 4.24 2.45 9.25
C PHE A 111 3.44 2.38 10.55
N GLY A 112 3.23 1.19 11.08
CA GLY A 112 2.46 1.00 12.32
C GLY A 112 2.59 -0.41 12.90
N PRO A 113 1.99 -0.69 14.06
CA PRO A 113 2.01 -2.02 14.67
C PRO A 113 1.46 -3.10 13.71
N ALA A 114 2.12 -4.26 13.67
CA ALA A 114 1.58 -5.44 12.99
C ALA A 114 0.61 -6.15 13.95
N ASN A 115 -0.68 -6.19 13.57
CA ASN A 115 -1.72 -6.92 14.26
C ASN A 115 -1.76 -8.38 13.81
#